data_AF-A0A2E6BVZ4-F1
#
_entry.id   AF-A0A2E6BVZ4-F1
#
_cell.length_a   1.000
_cell.length_b   1.000
_cell.length_c   1.000
_cell.angle_alpha   90.00
_cell.angle_beta   90.00
_cell.angle_gamma   90.00
#
_symmetry.space_group_name_H-M   'P 1'
#
loop_
_entity.id
_entity.type
_entity.pdbx_description
1 polymer ?
#
loop_
_entity_poly.entity_id
_entity_poly.type
_entity_poly.pdbx_seq_one_letter_code
_entity_poly.pdbx_strand_id
1 'polypeptide(L)'
;MKVNTFIVGAPKTGTTSLYYYLNQHMNVCMSSIKEPNFFSSKEVNSLFYKSRIIDDIDEYHKLFSTNKKQIIGEASVSYLFF
;
A
#
# COMPACT_ATOMS: atom_id res chain seq x y z
N MET A 1 -2.89 14.32 -0.94
CA MET A 1 -1.40 14.18 -0.83
C MET A 1 -0.92 13.31 -1.99
N LYS A 2 0.29 13.50 -2.54
CA LYS A 2 0.75 12.67 -3.68
C LYS A 2 1.55 11.45 -3.21
N VAL A 3 0.97 10.26 -3.37
CA VAL A 3 1.68 8.97 -3.25
C VAL A 3 2.44 8.74 -4.55
N ASN A 4 3.72 8.39 -4.48
CA ASN A 4 4.62 8.40 -5.64
C ASN A 4 5.34 7.07 -5.91
N THR A 5 5.20 6.07 -5.03
CA THR A 5 5.89 4.79 -5.13
C THR A 5 4.95 3.65 -4.75
N PHE A 6 4.97 2.55 -5.50
CA PHE A 6 4.09 1.40 -5.29
C PHE A 6 4.87 0.09 -5.40
N ILE A 7 4.75 -0.77 -4.39
CA ILE A 7 5.19 -2.17 -4.48
C ILE A 7 3.98 -2.98 -4.92
N VAL A 8 3.93 -3.33 -6.20
CA VAL A 8 2.73 -3.90 -6.84
C VAL A 8 2.64 -5.42 -6.75
N GLY A 9 3.72 -6.12 -6.36
CA GLY A 9 3.71 -7.58 -6.36
C GLY A 9 5.07 -8.26 -6.40
N ALA A 10 5.10 -9.59 -6.42
CA ALA A 10 3.93 -10.49 -6.41
C ALA A 10 3.71 -11.12 -5.01
N PRO A 11 2.57 -11.81 -4.76
CA PRO A 11 2.40 -12.60 -3.55
C PRO A 11 3.54 -13.61 -3.41
N LYS A 12 4.05 -13.78 -2.18
CA LYS A 12 5.14 -14.71 -1.85
C LYS A 12 6.50 -14.38 -2.48
N THR A 13 6.73 -13.15 -2.96
CA THR A 13 8.05 -12.70 -3.48
C THR A 13 8.78 -11.74 -2.55
N GLY A 14 8.50 -11.79 -1.24
CA GLY A 14 9.23 -10.97 -0.24
C GLY A 14 8.78 -9.51 -0.13
N THR A 15 7.64 -9.12 -0.71
CA THR A 15 7.13 -7.73 -0.64
C THR A 15 6.90 -7.24 0.80
N THR A 16 6.59 -8.15 1.73
CA THR A 16 6.47 -7.83 3.16
C THR A 16 7.80 -7.39 3.78
N SER A 17 8.88 -8.15 3.55
CA SER A 17 10.20 -7.77 4.04
C SER A 17 10.65 -6.44 3.43
N LEU A 18 10.49 -6.28 2.11
CA LEU A 18 10.83 -5.04 1.42
C LEU A 18 10.07 -3.83 1.97
N TYR A 19 8.75 -3.97 2.16
CA TYR A 19 7.91 -2.94 2.78
C TYR A 19 8.44 -2.53 4.17
N TYR A 20 8.76 -3.49 5.03
CA TYR A 20 9.26 -3.20 6.37
C TYR A 20 10.64 -2.53 6.34
N TYR A 21 11.55 -2.99 5.49
CA TYR A 21 12.90 -2.41 5.37
C TYR A 21 12.85 -0.97 4.85
N LEU A 22 12.04 -0.70 3.82
CA LEU A 22 11.87 0.66 3.30
C LEU A 22 11.26 1.58 4.36
N ASN A 23 10.28 1.11 5.13
CA ASN A 23 9.61 1.93 6.14
C ASN A 23 10.52 2.32 7.32
N GLN A 24 11.69 1.68 7.48
CA GLN A 24 12.69 2.09 8.47
C GLN A 24 13.52 3.30 8.02
N HIS A 25 13.53 3.63 6.73
CA HIS A 25 14.37 4.68 6.19
C HIS A 25 13.77 6.08 6.47
N MET A 26 14.57 6.99 7.02
CA MET A 26 14.10 8.31 7.47
C MET A 26 13.43 9.18 6.38
N ASN A 27 13.76 8.96 5.10
CA ASN A 27 13.19 9.69 3.96
C ASN A 27 12.03 8.95 3.26
N VAL A 28 11.58 7.83 3.81
CA VAL A 28 10.45 7.03 3.31
C VAL A 28 9.29 7.11 4.29
N CYS A 29 8.07 7.20 3.77
CA CYS A 29 6.83 6.92 4.50
C CYS A 29 6.12 5.83 3.72
N MET A 30 6.04 4.62 4.27
CA MET A 30 5.07 3.65 3.77
C MET A 30 3.69 3.95 4.36
N SER A 31 2.62 3.47 3.73
CA SER A 31 1.28 3.42 4.32
C SER A 31 1.33 2.77 5.71
N SER A 32 0.40 3.10 6.61
CA SER A 32 0.38 2.56 7.99
C SER A 32 -0.01 1.08 8.02
N ILE A 33 -0.69 0.62 6.98
CA ILE A 33 -0.99 -0.79 6.73
C ILE A 33 -0.37 -1.22 5.40
N LYS A 34 0.05 -2.49 5.34
CA LYS A 34 0.34 -3.17 4.07
C LYS A 34 -0.96 -3.68 3.47
N GLU A 35 -1.00 -3.81 2.15
CA GLU A 35 -2.15 -4.28 1.37
C GLU A 35 -3.42 -3.43 1.58
N PRO A 36 -3.39 -2.08 1.43
CA PRO A 36 -4.64 -1.31 1.43
C PRO A 36 -5.55 -1.69 0.25
N ASN A 37 -4.99 -2.24 -0.84
CA ASN A 37 -5.72 -2.70 -2.02
C ASN A 37 -6.65 -1.63 -2.61
N PHE A 38 -6.25 -0.36 -2.56
CA PHE A 38 -7.08 0.76 -2.99
C PHE A 38 -7.39 0.71 -4.48
N PHE A 39 -6.37 0.52 -5.31
CA PHE A 39 -6.51 0.51 -6.77
C PHE A 39 -7.12 -0.79 -7.34
N SER A 40 -7.16 -1.86 -6.54
CA SER A 40 -7.72 -3.18 -6.91
C SER A 40 -8.88 -3.57 -6.00
N SER A 41 -9.50 -2.58 -5.34
CA SER A 41 -10.49 -2.79 -4.28
C SER A 41 -11.70 -3.59 -4.78
N LYS A 42 -12.16 -3.30 -6.00
CA LYS A 42 -13.29 -3.99 -6.63
C LYS A 42 -13.00 -5.48 -6.85
N GLU A 43 -11.85 -5.81 -7.42
CA GLU A 43 -11.43 -7.17 -7.72
C GLU A 43 -11.17 -7.95 -6.41
N VAL A 44 -10.45 -7.34 -5.47
CA VAL A 44 -10.11 -7.97 -4.18
C VAL A 44 -11.36 -8.23 -3.34
N ASN A 45 -12.32 -7.30 -3.32
CA ASN A 45 -13.58 -7.48 -2.58
C ASN A 45 -14.40 -8.65 -3.11
N SER A 46 -14.36 -8.90 -4.42
CA SER A 46 -15.06 -10.03 -5.04
C SER A 46 -14.39 -11.40 -4.80
N LEU A 47 -13.06 -11.41 -4.69
CA LEU A 47 -12.25 -12.65 -4.64
C LEU A 47 -11.89 -13.09 -3.21
N PHE A 48 -11.73 -12.14 -2.29
CA PHE A 48 -11.19 -12.38 -0.95
C PHE A 48 -12.12 -11.88 0.13
N TYR A 49 -13.09 -12.71 0.49
CA TYR A 49 -13.97 -12.46 1.64
C TYR A 49 -13.12 -12.25 2.91
N LYS A 50 -13.25 -11.07 3.54
CA LYS A 50 -12.55 -10.60 4.77
C LYS A 50 -11.20 -9.89 4.59
N SER A 51 -10.77 -9.56 3.38
CA SER A 51 -9.65 -8.63 3.20
C SER A 51 -10.00 -7.26 3.77
N ARG A 52 -9.09 -6.64 4.52
CA ARG A 52 -9.21 -5.21 4.85
C ARG A 52 -8.90 -4.43 3.57
N ILE A 53 -9.91 -3.79 3.01
CA ILE A 53 -9.82 -2.99 1.79
C ILE A 53 -10.10 -1.54 2.17
N ILE A 54 -9.33 -0.62 1.59
CA ILE A 54 -9.58 0.81 1.67
C ILE A 54 -10.03 1.24 0.28
N ASP A 55 -11.26 1.71 0.13
CA ASP A 55 -11.83 2.16 -1.15
C ASP A 55 -12.24 3.64 -1.16
N ASP A 56 -12.12 4.32 -0.02
CA ASP A 56 -12.30 5.75 0.12
C ASP A 56 -10.96 6.52 0.05
N ILE A 57 -10.95 7.64 -0.66
CA ILE A 57 -9.73 8.43 -0.90
C ILE A 57 -9.23 9.14 0.37
N ASP A 58 -10.14 9.57 1.25
CA ASP A 58 -9.78 10.25 2.48
C ASP A 58 -9.23 9.23 3.49
N GLU A 59 -9.82 8.03 3.58
CA GLU A 59 -9.26 6.91 4.33
C GLU A 59 -7.89 6.47 3.80
N TYR A 60 -7.72 6.40 2.49
CA TYR A 60 -6.44 6.08 1.87
C TYR A 60 -5.36 7.08 2.26
N HIS A 61 -5.67 8.39 2.20
CA HIS A 61 -4.72 9.42 2.58
C HIS A 61 -4.39 9.45 4.08
N LYS A 62 -5.30 9.00 4.96
CA LYS A 62 -5.02 8.84 6.40
C LYS A 62 -3.99 7.75 6.71
N LEU A 63 -3.66 6.88 5.74
CA LEU A 63 -2.64 5.86 5.92
C LEU A 63 -1.22 6.42 6.00
N PHE A 64 -0.98 7.67 5.63
CA PHE A 64 0.35 8.22 5.51
C PHE A 64 0.60 9.32 6.54
N SER A 65 1.86 9.48 6.94
CA SER A 65 2.28 10.61 7.78
C SER A 65 2.10 11.93 7.02
N THR A 66 1.67 12.98 7.72
CA THR A 66 1.59 14.34 7.19
C THR A 66 2.95 15.01 7.00
N ASN A 67 4.02 14.42 7.54
CA ASN A 67 5.39 14.93 7.38
C ASN A 67 5.87 14.73 5.94
N LYS A 68 6.49 15.77 5.37
CA LYS A 68 7.10 15.66 4.03
C LYS A 68 8.22 14.60 4.05
N LYS A 69 8.02 13.56 3.24
CA LYS A 69 9.04 12.55 2.89
C LYS A 69 9.27 12.58 1.39
N GLN A 70 10.46 12.15 0.97
CA GLN A 70 10.81 12.07 -0.47
C GLN A 70 10.02 10.94 -1.14
N ILE A 71 9.92 9.81 -0.46
CA ILE A 71 9.19 8.63 -0.92
C ILE A 71 7.96 8.47 -0.04
N ILE A 72 6.79 8.48 -0.67
CA ILE A 72 5.51 8.17 -0.03
C ILE A 72 4.92 7.03 -0.84
N GLY A 73 4.82 5.85 -0.23
CA GLY A 73 4.46 4.67 -0.96
C GLY A 73 3.64 3.66 -0.19
N GLU A 74 3.05 2.72 -0.92
CA GLU A 74 2.28 1.62 -0.35
C GLU A 74 2.69 0.30 -1.01
N ALA A 75 2.17 -0.81 -0.50
CA ALA A 75 2.44 -2.13 -1.04
C ALA A 75 1.17 -2.96 -1.04
N SER A 76 0.66 -3.26 -2.24
CA SER A 76 -0.46 -4.17 -2.44
C SER A 76 -0.09 -5.15 -3.56
N VAL A 77 0.01 -6.44 -3.23
CA VAL A 77 0.48 -7.47 -4.18
C VAL A 77 -0.54 -7.79 -5.27
N SER A 78 -1.78 -7.36 -5.09
CA SER A 78 -2.87 -7.51 -6.05
C SER A 78 -2.71 -6.61 -7.27
N TYR A 79 -2.02 -5.47 -7.14
CA TYR A 79 -1.85 -4.47 -8.20
C TYR A 79 -1.05 -4.99 -9.41
N LEU A 80 -0.27 -6.06 -9.26
CA LEU A 80 0.41 -6.68 -10.40
C LEU A 80 -0.57 -7.40 -11.33
N PHE A 81 -1.77 -7.72 -10.87
CA PHE A 81 -2.75 -8.53 -11.61
C PHE A 81 -4.01 -7.76 -12.02
N PHE A 82 -4.32 -6.66 -11.32
CA PHE A 82 -5.51 -5.82 -11.51
C PHE A 82 -5.09 -4.36 -11.53
#